data_AF-A0A1V5X543-F1
#
_entry.id   AF-A0A1V5X543-F1
#
_cell.length_a   1.000
_cell.length_b   1.000
_cell.length_c   1.000
_cell.angle_alpha   90.00
_cell.angle_beta   90.00
_cell.angle_gamma   90.00
#
_symmetry.space_group_name_H-M   'P 1'
#
loop_
_entity.id
_entity.type
_entity.pdbx_description
1 polymer ?
#
loop_
_entity_poly.entity_id
_entity_poly.type
_entity_poly.pdbx_seq_one_letter_code
_entity_poly.pdbx_strand_id
1 'polypeptide(L)'
;MKLQKIFNLKKPVRVFSGNPLWKGESINGLYEWKTNIEYHCIIIHSDNKLHSYEYDNILAHEYIHAWQCEMGLKLSHGKVFKWWAEKLAEYGYRVSKRQ
;
A
#
# COMPACT_ATOMS: atom_id res chain seq x y z
N MET A 1 -6.00 5.06 -11.72
CA MET A 1 -4.86 4.26 -11.21
C MET A 1 -5.06 2.78 -11.49
N LYS A 2 -3.99 2.05 -11.85
CA LYS A 2 -3.99 0.60 -12.11
C LYS A 2 -4.37 -0.22 -10.86
N LEU A 3 -3.79 0.12 -9.70
CA LEU A 3 -4.03 -0.59 -8.42
C LEU A 3 -5.47 -0.49 -7.93
N GLN A 4 -6.10 0.70 -7.95
CA GLN A 4 -7.52 0.86 -7.59
C GLN A 4 -8.44 -0.09 -8.37
N LYS A 5 -8.15 -0.31 -9.67
CA LYS A 5 -8.91 -1.23 -10.50
C LYS A 5 -8.62 -2.69 -10.15
N ILE A 6 -7.36 -3.05 -9.90
CA ILE A 6 -6.95 -4.41 -9.50
C ILE A 6 -7.67 -4.84 -8.22
N PHE A 7 -7.69 -3.98 -7.21
CA PHE A 7 -8.29 -4.27 -5.91
C PHE A 7 -9.81 -4.06 -5.88
N ASN A 8 -10.36 -3.35 -6.87
CA ASN A 8 -11.78 -3.01 -6.95
C ASN A 8 -12.32 -2.39 -5.64
N LEU A 9 -11.56 -1.47 -5.04
CA LEU A 9 -11.93 -0.85 -3.77
C LEU A 9 -13.16 0.05 -3.96
N LYS A 10 -14.10 -0.05 -3.02
CA LYS A 10 -15.33 0.77 -2.97
C LYS A 10 -14.99 2.23 -2.70
N LYS A 11 -14.06 2.49 -1.80
CA LYS A 11 -13.56 3.81 -1.45
C LYS A 11 -12.34 4.15 -2.29
N PRO A 12 -12.19 5.41 -2.75
CA PRO A 12 -10.98 5.84 -3.41
C PRO A 12 -9.79 5.82 -2.45
N VAL A 13 -8.59 5.63 -3.00
CA VAL A 13 -7.33 5.82 -2.28
C VAL A 13 -6.77 7.20 -2.57
N ARG A 14 -6.36 7.90 -1.51
CA ARG A 14 -5.57 9.14 -1.58
C ARG A 14 -4.16 8.86 -1.08
N VAL A 15 -3.18 9.26 -1.88
CA VAL A 15 -1.76 9.07 -1.58
C VAL A 15 -1.16 10.42 -1.22
N PHE A 16 -0.50 10.47 -0.08
CA PHE A 16 0.24 11.62 0.42
C PHE A 16 1.72 11.29 0.45
N SER A 17 2.55 12.32 0.36
CA SER A 17 4.01 12.18 0.50
C SER A 17 4.45 12.76 1.83
N GLY A 18 5.36 12.05 2.51
CA GLY A 18 5.97 12.48 3.76
C GLY A 18 7.49 12.36 3.72
N ASN A 19 8.15 12.93 4.73
CA ASN A 19 9.59 12.73 4.94
C ASN A 19 9.86 11.31 5.44
N PRO A 20 11.01 10.68 5.11
CA PRO A 20 11.39 9.37 5.62
C PRO A 20 11.24 9.27 7.14
N LEU A 21 10.53 8.24 7.61
CA LEU A 21 10.29 8.02 9.05
C LEU A 21 11.53 7.47 9.77
N TRP A 22 12.35 6.69 9.05
CA TRP A 22 13.43 5.91 9.63
C TRP A 22 14.76 6.23 8.96
N LYS A 23 15.83 6.28 9.77
CA LYS A 23 17.18 6.57 9.26
C LYS A 23 17.71 5.36 8.50
N GLY A 24 17.96 5.53 7.20
CA GLY A 24 18.51 4.50 6.33
C GLY A 24 17.51 3.81 5.41
N GLU A 25 16.22 4.11 5.52
CA GLU A 25 15.20 3.68 4.57
C GLU A 25 14.91 4.81 3.58
N SER A 26 15.02 4.53 2.28
CA SER A 26 14.76 5.53 1.25
C SER A 26 13.27 5.73 0.96
N ILE A 27 12.45 4.69 1.16
CA ILE A 27 11.00 4.75 0.92
C ILE A 27 10.29 3.81 1.89
N ASN A 28 9.23 4.28 2.55
CA ASN A 28 8.33 3.48 3.38
C ASN A 28 6.87 3.85 3.14
N GLY A 29 5.98 2.90 3.42
CA GLY A 29 4.53 3.07 3.31
C GLY A 29 3.86 3.09 4.67
N LEU A 30 2.79 3.86 4.78
CA LEU A 30 1.88 3.79 5.92
C LEU A 30 0.44 3.93 5.45
N TYR A 31 -0.32 2.85 5.58
CA TYR A 31 -1.77 2.90 5.50
C TYR A 31 -2.37 3.36 6.84
N GLU A 32 -3.06 4.49 6.81
CA GLU A 32 -3.81 4.99 7.97
C GLU A 32 -5.27 4.57 7.88
N TRP A 33 -5.67 3.64 8.76
CA TRP A 33 -7.06 3.32 8.93
C TRP A 33 -7.77 4.43 9.72
N LYS A 34 -8.71 5.11 9.07
CA LYS A 34 -9.60 6.08 9.72
C LYS A 34 -11.04 5.68 9.48
N THR A 35 -11.75 5.31 10.55
CA THR A 35 -13.06 4.64 10.51
C THR A 35 -14.20 5.49 9.95
N ASN A 36 -14.01 6.81 9.78
CA ASN A 36 -15.05 7.74 9.33
C ASN A 36 -14.70 8.51 8.05
N ILE A 37 -13.75 8.00 7.25
CA ILE A 37 -13.32 8.70 6.04
C ILE A 37 -13.88 7.99 4.80
N GLU A 38 -14.31 8.80 3.83
CA GLU A 38 -14.80 8.36 2.52
C GLU A 38 -13.68 7.89 1.58
N TYR A 39 -12.43 7.83 2.04
CA TYR A 39 -11.28 7.41 1.27
C TYR A 39 -10.26 6.68 2.15
N HIS A 40 -9.44 5.85 1.51
CA HIS A 40 -8.26 5.21 2.09
C HIS A 40 -7.08 6.17 2.06
N CYS A 41 -6.38 6.33 3.18
CA CYS A 41 -5.22 7.20 3.30
C CYS A 41 -3.95 6.36 3.26
N ILE A 42 -3.09 6.62 2.27
CA ILE A 42 -1.75 6.03 2.18
C ILE A 42 -0.74 7.17 2.22
N ILE A 43 0.24 7.08 3.11
CA ILE A 43 1.35 8.02 3.18
C ILE A 43 2.60 7.29 2.73
N ILE A 44 3.27 7.81 1.70
CA ILE A 44 4.56 7.30 1.25
C ILE A 44 5.64 8.27 1.71
N HIS A 45 6.50 7.79 2.59
CA HIS A 45 7.61 8.52 3.16
C HIS A 45 8.85 8.29 2.30
N SER A 46 9.39 9.31 1.62
CA SER A 46 10.49 9.14 0.67
C SER A 46 11.44 10.33 0.62
N ASP A 47 12.71 10.07 0.34
CA ASP A 47 13.78 11.06 0.10
C ASP A 47 13.81 11.63 -1.33
N ASN A 48 12.66 11.83 -1.97
CA ASN A 48 12.45 12.24 -3.38
C ASN A 48 12.51 11.11 -4.45
N LYS A 49 12.21 9.85 -4.09
CA LYS A 49 12.14 8.72 -5.04
C LYS A 49 10.70 8.30 -5.39
N LEU A 50 9.81 9.28 -5.60
CA LEU A 50 8.37 9.08 -5.84
C LEU A 50 8.00 8.36 -7.17
N HIS A 51 8.98 7.97 -7.99
CA HIS A 51 8.78 7.30 -9.28
C HIS A 51 9.65 6.06 -9.46
N SER A 52 10.12 5.47 -8.36
CA SER A 52 10.91 4.26 -8.40
C SER A 52 10.03 3.00 -8.37
N TYR A 53 10.57 1.86 -8.82
CA TYR A 53 9.90 0.56 -8.62
C TYR A 53 9.63 0.27 -7.14
N GLU A 54 10.48 0.77 -6.24
CA GLU A 54 10.29 0.65 -4.81
C GLU A 54 9.04 1.41 -4.34
N TYR A 55 8.83 2.63 -4.83
CA TYR A 55 7.60 3.40 -4.59
C TYR A 55 6.35 2.63 -5.04
N ASP A 56 6.37 2.10 -6.27
CA ASP A 56 5.23 1.36 -6.81
C ASP A 56 4.93 0.09 -6.02
N ASN A 57 5.96 -0.61 -5.54
CA ASN A 57 5.82 -1.81 -4.72
C ASN A 57 5.28 -1.50 -3.33
N ILE A 58 5.74 -0.42 -2.70
CA ILE A 58 5.24 0.03 -1.39
C ILE A 58 3.80 0.51 -1.54
N LEU A 59 3.49 1.26 -2.59
CA LEU A 59 2.11 1.66 -2.84
C LEU A 59 1.21 0.42 -3.01
N ALA A 60 1.65 -0.58 -3.78
CA ALA A 60 0.93 -1.83 -3.92
C ALA A 60 0.78 -2.60 -2.59
N HIS A 61 1.78 -2.56 -1.72
CA HIS A 61 1.71 -3.08 -0.35
C HIS A 61 0.56 -2.43 0.43
N GLU A 62 0.54 -1.10 0.48
CA GLU A 62 -0.47 -0.36 1.25
C GLU A 62 -1.88 -0.51 0.68
N TYR A 63 -2.01 -0.77 -0.63
CA TYR A 63 -3.29 -1.14 -1.24
C TYR A 63 -3.85 -2.48 -0.74
N ILE A 64 -3.00 -3.44 -0.33
CA ILE A 64 -3.47 -4.68 0.30
C ILE A 64 -4.13 -4.35 1.64
N HIS A 65 -3.57 -3.42 2.41
CA HIS A 65 -4.14 -2.98 3.68
C HIS A 65 -5.45 -2.20 3.49
N ALA A 66 -5.55 -1.36 2.46
CA ALA A 66 -6.80 -0.74 2.07
C ALA A 66 -7.88 -1.80 1.76
N TRP A 67 -7.54 -2.83 0.99
CA TRP A 67 -8.45 -3.93 0.69
C TRP A 67 -8.85 -4.74 1.94
N GLN A 68 -7.88 -5.08 2.79
CA GLN A 68 -8.16 -5.78 4.06
C GLN A 68 -9.17 -4.99 4.91
N CYS A 69 -9.01 -3.67 4.97
CA CYS A 69 -9.93 -2.78 5.67
C CYS A 69 -11.36 -2.86 5.08
N GLU A 70 -11.54 -2.83 3.76
CA GLU A 70 -12.87 -2.93 3.16
C GLU A 70 -13.54 -4.28 3.36
N MET A 71 -12.74 -5.34 3.50
CA MET A 71 -13.22 -6.70 3.76
C MET A 71 -13.47 -6.96 5.26
N GLY A 72 -13.28 -5.96 6.13
CA GLY A 72 -13.43 -6.13 7.59
C GLY A 72 -12.36 -7.04 8.20
N LEU A 73 -11.21 -7.19 7.54
CA LEU A 73 -10.11 -8.03 7.99
C LEU A 73 -9.11 -7.23 8.82
N LYS A 74 -8.41 -7.91 9.73
CA LYS A 74 -7.29 -7.34 10.45
C LYS A 74 -6.14 -7.04 9.49
N LEU A 75 -5.61 -5.81 9.55
CA LEU A 75 -4.39 -5.42 8.84
C LEU A 75 -3.23 -6.31 9.30
N SER A 76 -2.74 -7.15 8.39
CA SER A 76 -1.70 -8.12 8.72
C SER A 76 -1.05 -8.71 7.47
N HIS A 77 0.21 -9.12 7.59
CA HIS A 77 0.95 -9.84 6.55
C HIS A 77 0.68 -11.35 6.55
N GLY A 78 -0.56 -11.75 6.83
CA GLY A 78 -1.01 -13.14 6.91
C GLY A 78 -1.21 -13.83 5.55
N LYS A 79 -1.99 -14.92 5.53
CA LYS A 79 -2.25 -15.71 4.31
C LYS A 79 -2.82 -14.88 3.17
N VAL A 80 -3.82 -14.04 3.48
CA VAL A 80 -4.48 -13.15 2.51
C VAL A 80 -3.51 -12.15 1.91
N PHE A 81 -2.64 -11.57 2.73
CA PHE A 81 -1.61 -10.65 2.23
C PHE A 81 -0.65 -11.37 1.28
N LYS A 82 -0.18 -12.57 1.66
CA LYS A 82 0.70 -13.37 0.81
C LYS A 82 0.04 -13.70 -0.53
N TRP A 83 -1.23 -14.07 -0.51
CA TRP A 83 -2.01 -14.33 -1.73
C TRP A 83 -2.10 -13.09 -2.63
N TRP A 84 -2.36 -11.91 -2.06
CA TRP A 84 -2.34 -10.66 -2.83
C TRP A 84 -0.95 -10.31 -3.37
N ALA A 85 0.12 -10.52 -2.58
CA ALA A 85 1.49 -10.30 -3.04
C ALA A 85 1.85 -11.21 -4.24
N GLU A 86 1.42 -12.48 -4.21
CA GLU A 86 1.56 -13.43 -5.32
C GLU A 86 0.74 -12.97 -6.54
N LYS A 87 -0.52 -12.55 -6.34
CA LYS A 87 -1.37 -12.02 -7.41
C LYS A 87 -0.79 -10.77 -8.06
N LEU A 88 -0.25 -9.85 -7.26
CA LEU A 88 0.35 -8.61 -7.75
C LEU A 88 1.64 -8.84 -8.55
N ALA A 89 2.34 -9.96 -8.34
CA ALA A 89 3.49 -10.35 -9.15
C ALA A 89 3.10 -10.58 -10.61
N GLU A 90 1.89 -11.07 -10.89
CA GLU A 90 1.34 -11.21 -12.25
C GLU A 90 1.20 -9.86 -12.98
N TYR A 91 1.13 -8.75 -12.21
CA TYR A 91 1.02 -7.39 -12.74
C TYR A 91 2.36 -6.62 -12.74
N GLY A 92 3.45 -7.28 -12.33
CA GLY A 92 4.81 -6.73 -12.30
C GLY A 92 5.26 -6.14 -10.96
N TYR A 93 4.44 -6.22 -9.90
CA TYR A 93 4.82 -5.71 -8.58
C TYR A 93 5.59 -6.75 -7.76
N ARG A 94 6.50 -6.30 -6.90
CA ARG A 94 7.25 -7.13 -5.95
C ARG A 94 6.98 -6.65 -4.53
N VAL A 95 5.88 -7.13 -3.96
CA VAL A 95 5.46 -6.77 -2.60
C VAL A 95 6.08 -7.73 -1.58
N SER A 96 6.75 -7.21 -0.56
CA SER A 96 7.31 -8.00 0.53
C SER A 96 6.73 -7.61 1.88
N LYS A 97 6.95 -8.45 2.91
CA LYS A 97 6.48 -8.18 4.28
C LYS A 97 7.37 -7.21 5.08
N ARG A 98 8.57 -6.90 4.58
CA ARG A 98 9.60 -6.13 5.30
C ARG A 98 9.64 -4.66 4.84
N GLN A 99 8.51 -4.14 4.39
CA GLN A 99 8.36 -2.79 3.87
C GLN A 99 7.22 -2.12 4.62
#